data_AF-A0A2X2KV47-F1
#
_entry.id   AF-A0A2X2KV47-F1
#
_cell.length_a   1.000
_cell.length_b   1.000
_cell.length_c   1.000
_cell.angle_alpha   90.00
_cell.angle_beta   90.00
_cell.angle_gamma   90.00
#
_symmetry.space_group_name_H-M   'P 1'
#
loop_
_entity.id
_entity.type
_entity.pdbx_description
1 polymer ?
#
loop_
_entity_poly.entity_id
_entity_poly.type
_entity_poly.pdbx_seq_one_letter_code
_entity_poly.pdbx_strand_id
1 'polypeptide(L)'
;MNIIVKIAGSILFVFLCGCSVQPAGKLKKEQWVLGGFERPKGVNPIIEPDTSSVFYDPMLKKEIRWEDNDTFNPAAVVRGDSIYVIYRAEDRTGKAIGHRTSRLG
;
A
#
# COMPACT_ATOMS: atom_id res chain seq x y z
N MET A 1 -27.26 -30.78 33.28
CA MET A 1 -26.52 -29.81 32.45
C MET A 1 -26.22 -28.59 33.31
N ASN A 2 -24.98 -28.49 33.80
CA ASN A 2 -24.62 -27.61 34.91
C ASN A 2 -24.79 -26.14 34.55
N ILE A 3 -25.26 -25.34 35.50
CA ILE A 3 -25.40 -23.88 35.42
C ILE A 3 -24.12 -23.23 34.86
N ILE A 4 -22.96 -23.78 35.20
CA ILE A 4 -21.64 -23.36 34.71
C ILE A 4 -21.52 -23.48 33.18
N VAL A 5 -22.05 -24.54 32.56
CA VAL A 5 -22.02 -24.76 31.11
C VAL A 5 -22.92 -23.77 30.38
N LYS A 6 -24.08 -23.42 30.96
CA LYS A 6 -24.97 -22.40 30.40
C LYS A 6 -24.36 -20.99 30.51
N ILE A 7 -23.73 -20.66 31.63
CA ILE A 7 -23.06 -19.36 31.82
C ILE A 7 -21.87 -19.22 30.88
N ALA A 8 -21.03 -20.25 30.76
CA ALA A 8 -19.89 -20.25 29.83
C ALA A 8 -20.35 -20.12 28.36
N GLY A 9 -21.43 -20.83 27.98
CA GLY A 9 -22.03 -20.71 26.65
C GLY A 9 -22.57 -19.31 26.35
N SER A 10 -23.24 -18.67 27.31
CA SER A 10 -23.75 -17.31 27.16
C SER A 10 -22.65 -16.26 27.08
N ILE A 11 -21.56 -16.41 27.83
CA ILE A 11 -20.40 -15.49 27.77
C ILE A 11 -19.70 -15.59 26.40
N LEU A 12 -19.55 -16.80 25.86
CA LEU A 12 -18.94 -17.02 24.54
C LEU A 12 -19.80 -16.43 23.41
N PHE A 13 -21.13 -16.49 23.52
CA PHE A 13 -22.05 -15.92 22.53
C PHE A 13 -22.03 -14.38 22.52
N VAL A 14 -21.90 -13.74 23.69
CA VAL A 14 -21.77 -12.28 23.81
C VAL A 14 -20.43 -11.80 23.24
N PHE A 15 -19.35 -12.57 23.41
CA PHE A 15 -18.03 -12.24 22.85
C PHE A 15 -18.01 -12.32 21.32
N LEU A 16 -18.74 -13.27 20.72
CA LEU A 16 -18.80 -13.45 19.26
C LEU A 16 -19.68 -12.40 18.54
N CYS A 17 -20.68 -11.83 19.22
CA CYS A 17 -21.54 -10.79 18.64
C CYS A 17 -21.00 -9.35 18.78
N GLY A 18 -19.86 -9.16 19.45
CA GLY A 18 -19.30 -7.83 19.76
C GLY A 18 -18.58 -7.11 18.61
N CYS A 19 -18.31 -7.78 17.48
CA CYS A 19 -17.66 -7.16 16.33
C CYS A 19 -18.68 -6.38 15.47
N SER A 20 -19.06 -5.19 15.93
CA SER A 20 -19.69 -4.20 15.06
C SER A 20 -18.61 -3.55 14.20
N VAL A 21 -18.54 -3.92 12.91
CA VAL A 21 -17.79 -3.15 11.92
C VAL A 21 -18.45 -1.78 11.85
N GLN A 22 -17.81 -0.77 12.41
CA GLN A 22 -18.29 0.60 12.28
C GLN A 22 -18.32 0.95 10.78
N PRO A 23 -19.47 1.34 10.22
CA PRO A 23 -19.50 1.92 8.89
C PRO A 23 -18.55 3.12 8.91
N ALA A 24 -17.62 3.20 7.96
CA ALA A 24 -16.78 4.38 7.80
C ALA A 24 -17.69 5.62 7.81
N GLY A 25 -17.55 6.48 8.81
CA GLY A 25 -18.43 7.63 8.99
C GLY A 25 -18.47 8.46 7.72
N LYS A 26 -19.66 8.85 7.27
CA LYS A 26 -19.80 9.80 6.16
C LYS A 26 -19.11 11.11 6.59
N LEU A 27 -17.92 11.36 6.06
CA LEU A 27 -17.25 12.65 6.22
C LEU A 27 -18.21 13.73 5.72
N LYS A 28 -18.49 14.73 6.55
CA LYS A 28 -19.31 15.88 6.16
C LYS A 28 -18.53 16.60 5.06
N LYS A 29 -18.97 16.46 3.81
CA LYS A 29 -18.27 17.00 2.65
C LYS A 29 -18.48 18.51 2.61
N GLU A 30 -17.51 19.25 3.14
CA GLU A 30 -17.46 20.70 2.96
C GLU A 30 -17.17 21.02 1.49
N GLN A 31 -17.74 22.11 0.95
CA GLN A 31 -17.70 22.41 -0.48
C GLN A 31 -16.28 22.62 -1.05
N TRP A 32 -15.33 23.01 -0.20
CA TRP A 32 -13.94 23.29 -0.61
C TRP A 32 -13.04 22.05 -0.62
N VAL A 33 -13.48 20.93 -0.06
CA VAL A 33 -12.64 19.73 0.08
C VAL A 33 -12.60 18.95 -1.23
N LEU A 34 -11.41 18.77 -1.78
CA LEU A 34 -11.17 17.78 -2.83
C LEU A 34 -11.31 16.38 -2.22
N GLY A 35 -12.32 15.62 -2.66
CA GLY A 35 -12.60 14.34 -2.02
C GLY A 35 -13.71 13.53 -2.68
N GLY A 36 -13.88 12.30 -2.15
CA GLY A 36 -14.59 11.22 -2.83
C GLY A 36 -13.64 10.28 -3.59
N PHE A 37 -12.36 10.25 -3.22
CA PHE A 37 -11.38 9.33 -3.79
C PHE A 37 -11.73 7.89 -3.39
N GLU A 38 -12.31 7.16 -4.33
CA GLU A 38 -12.61 5.74 -4.19
C GLU A 38 -11.50 4.90 -4.81
N ARG A 39 -11.08 3.83 -4.12
CA ARG A 39 -10.13 2.87 -4.67
C ARG A 39 -10.89 1.90 -5.57
N PRO A 40 -10.58 1.79 -6.87
CA PRO A 40 -11.20 0.79 -7.71
C PRO A 40 -10.94 -0.63 -7.17
N LYS A 41 -11.98 -1.47 -7.16
CA LYS A 41 -11.90 -2.82 -6.61
C LYS A 41 -10.91 -3.67 -7.40
N GLY A 42 -9.93 -4.25 -6.71
CA GLY A 42 -8.97 -5.20 -7.29
C GLY A 42 -7.89 -4.58 -8.19
N VAL A 43 -7.75 -3.25 -8.23
CA VAL A 43 -6.76 -2.57 -9.07
C VAL A 43 -5.44 -2.26 -8.33
N ASN A 44 -5.50 -1.98 -7.04
CA ASN A 44 -4.29 -1.64 -6.28
C ASN A 44 -3.55 -2.90 -5.80
N PRO A 45 -2.20 -2.86 -5.73
CA PRO A 45 -1.33 -1.73 -6.12
C PRO A 45 -1.17 -1.61 -7.65
N ILE A 46 -0.93 -0.40 -8.14
CA ILE A 46 -0.76 -0.13 -9.59
C ILE A 46 0.69 -0.25 -10.08
N ILE A 47 1.65 -0.25 -9.15
CA ILE A 47 3.08 -0.45 -9.39
C ILE A 47 3.58 -1.33 -8.23
N GLU A 48 4.33 -2.37 -8.53
CA GLU A 48 4.96 -3.28 -7.57
C GLU A 48 6.45 -3.43 -7.90
N PRO A 49 7.29 -3.83 -6.92
CA PRO A 49 8.69 -4.16 -7.18
C PRO A 49 8.83 -5.28 -8.22
N ASP A 50 9.69 -5.07 -9.22
CA ASP A 50 10.05 -6.12 -10.18
C ASP A 50 11.46 -6.63 -9.90
N THR A 51 11.54 -7.86 -9.38
CA THR A 51 12.82 -8.50 -9.10
C THR A 51 13.60 -8.88 -10.36
N SER A 52 12.96 -8.96 -11.53
CA SER A 52 13.60 -9.35 -12.79
C SER A 52 14.23 -8.19 -13.55
N SER A 53 13.78 -6.96 -13.26
CA SER A 53 14.23 -5.74 -13.91
C SER A 53 15.68 -5.40 -13.55
N VAL A 54 16.52 -5.16 -14.58
CA VAL A 54 17.95 -4.86 -14.42
C VAL A 54 18.33 -3.53 -15.06
N PHE A 55 19.26 -2.83 -14.42
CA PHE A 55 19.80 -1.57 -14.89
C PHE A 55 21.33 -1.57 -14.71
N TYR A 56 22.05 -1.12 -15.74
CA TYR A 56 23.49 -0.87 -15.61
C TYR A 56 23.71 0.45 -14.87
N ASP A 57 24.12 0.36 -13.60
CA ASP A 57 24.40 1.53 -12.79
C ASP A 57 25.77 2.13 -13.15
N PRO A 58 25.83 3.36 -13.69
CA PRO A 58 27.10 3.97 -14.09
C PRO A 58 27.98 4.39 -12.89
N MET A 59 27.40 4.60 -11.71
CA MET A 59 28.14 4.92 -10.49
C MET A 59 28.81 3.67 -9.92
N LEU A 60 28.10 2.54 -9.91
CA LEU A 60 28.61 1.25 -9.42
C LEU A 60 29.34 0.44 -10.50
N LYS A 61 29.21 0.83 -11.78
CA LYS A 61 29.76 0.17 -12.97
C LYS A 61 29.37 -1.31 -13.08
N LYS A 62 28.15 -1.65 -12.70
CA LYS A 62 27.61 -3.02 -12.73
C LYS A 62 26.10 -3.02 -12.96
N GLU A 63 25.59 -4.17 -13.40
CA GLU A 63 24.15 -4.41 -13.40
C GLU A 63 23.63 -4.59 -11.97
N ILE A 64 22.46 -4.01 -11.73
CA ILE A 64 21.73 -4.11 -10.47
C ILE A 64 20.25 -4.39 -10.75
N ARG A 65 19.57 -4.97 -9.76
CA ARG A 65 18.11 -5.02 -9.77
C ARG A 65 17.61 -3.77 -9.06
N TRP A 66 17.23 -2.76 -9.84
CA TRP A 66 17.13 -1.38 -9.37
C TRP A 66 15.82 -1.05 -8.65
N GLU A 67 14.79 -1.87 -8.85
CA GLU A 67 13.45 -1.74 -8.28
C GLU A 67 12.99 -3.01 -7.55
N ASP A 68 13.92 -3.85 -7.09
CA ASP A 68 13.64 -5.18 -6.55
C ASP A 68 13.21 -5.21 -5.08
N ASN A 69 13.04 -4.04 -4.48
CA ASN A 69 12.77 -3.89 -3.06
C ASN A 69 11.47 -3.14 -2.81
N ASP A 70 11.44 -1.84 -3.14
CA ASP A 70 10.30 -0.96 -2.87
C ASP A 70 10.04 -0.04 -4.07
N THR A 71 8.78 0.10 -4.47
CA THR A 71 8.30 1.07 -5.49
C THR A 71 7.17 1.91 -4.90
N PHE A 72 7.43 3.20 -4.67
CA PHE A 72 6.55 4.06 -3.85
C PHE A 72 6.78 5.55 -4.12
N ASN A 73 6.11 6.42 -3.35
CA ASN A 73 6.24 7.89 -3.40
C ASN A 73 6.24 8.48 -4.83
N PRO A 74 5.20 8.23 -5.63
CA PRO A 74 5.18 8.67 -7.02
C PRO A 74 4.86 10.16 -7.18
N ALA A 75 5.30 10.70 -8.31
CA ALA A 75 4.74 11.89 -8.94
C ALA A 75 3.87 11.47 -10.14
N ALA A 76 2.88 12.29 -10.49
CA ALA A 76 2.03 12.06 -11.66
C ALA A 76 1.87 13.35 -12.47
N VAL A 77 1.95 13.24 -13.78
CA VAL A 77 1.74 14.35 -14.73
C VAL A 77 0.90 13.89 -15.91
N VAL A 78 0.17 14.82 -16.52
CA VAL A 78 -0.55 14.56 -17.78
C VAL A 78 0.30 15.05 -18.94
N ARG A 79 0.43 14.22 -19.98
CA ARG A 79 1.06 14.61 -21.25
C ARG A 79 0.26 14.01 -22.40
N GLY A 80 -0.34 14.87 -23.21
CA GLY A 80 -1.25 14.44 -24.27
C GLY A 80 -2.52 13.82 -23.69
N ASP A 81 -2.83 12.59 -24.10
CA ASP A 81 -4.00 11.81 -23.67
C ASP A 81 -3.69 10.84 -22.52
N SER A 82 -2.47 10.87 -21.99
CA SER A 82 -1.95 9.87 -21.06
C SER A 82 -1.51 10.48 -19.73
N ILE A 83 -1.70 9.71 -18.66
CA ILE A 83 -1.13 9.98 -17.34
C ILE A 83 0.21 9.24 -17.25
N TYR A 84 1.27 9.98 -16.94
CA TYR A 84 2.59 9.42 -16.68
C TYR A 84 2.86 9.45 -15.18
N VAL A 85 3.23 8.30 -14.63
CA VAL A 85 3.63 8.15 -13.24
C VAL A 85 5.13 7.97 -13.20
N ILE A 86 5.82 8.84 -12.45
CA ILE A 86 7.25 8.68 -12.15
C ILE A 86 7.34 8.22 -10.71
N TYR A 87 7.89 7.03 -10.47
CA TYR A 87 7.92 6.43 -9.13
C TYR A 87 9.34 6.35 -8.57
N ARG A 88 9.45 6.39 -7.24
CA ARG A 88 10.70 6.11 -6.54
C ARG A 88 10.86 4.60 -6.42
N ALA A 89 11.97 4.09 -6.90
CA ALA A 89 12.39 2.70 -6.73
C ALA A 89 13.62 2.62 -5.82
N GLU A 90 13.66 1.64 -4.91
CA GLU A 90 14.85 1.31 -4.14
C GLU A 90 15.33 -0.11 -4.48
N ASP A 91 16.65 -0.25 -4.52
CA ASP A 91 17.33 -1.55 -4.58
C ASP A 91 17.56 -2.14 -3.18
N ARG A 92 18.25 -3.29 -3.12
CA ARG A 92 18.65 -3.96 -1.86
C ARG A 92 20.06 -3.65 -1.38
N THR A 93 20.71 -2.57 -1.83
CA THR A 93 22.11 -2.31 -1.44
C THR A 93 22.28 -1.94 0.05
N GLY A 94 21.18 -1.59 0.74
CA GLY A 94 21.16 -1.20 2.15
C GLY A 94 20.11 -1.93 2.99
N LYS A 95 20.28 -1.88 4.32
CA LYS A 95 19.45 -2.63 5.29
C LYS A 95 18.14 -1.94 5.71
N ALA A 96 18.01 -0.62 5.53
CA ALA A 96 16.83 0.15 5.92
C ALA A 96 16.53 1.28 4.92
N ILE A 97 15.31 1.82 4.96
CA ILE A 97 14.87 2.95 4.14
C ILE A 97 15.81 4.14 4.37
N GLY A 98 16.28 4.76 3.29
CA GLY A 98 17.27 5.85 3.32
C GLY A 98 18.74 5.40 3.33
N HIS A 99 19.01 4.09 3.41
CA HIS A 99 20.36 3.52 3.26
C HIS A 99 20.56 2.76 1.94
N ARG A 100 19.54 2.75 1.08
CA ARG A 100 19.53 2.10 -0.24
C ARG A 100 19.65 3.15 -1.33
N THR A 101 19.98 2.73 -2.54
CA THR A 101 20.05 3.67 -3.65
C THR A 101 18.66 3.86 -4.24
N SER A 102 18.14 5.09 -4.21
CA SER A 102 16.88 5.46 -4.84
C SER A 102 17.09 5.85 -6.30
N ARG A 103 16.19 5.40 -7.18
CA ARG A 103 16.15 5.74 -8.61
C ARG A 103 14.71 6.11 -9.02
N LEU A 104 14.58 6.79 -10.15
CA LEU A 104 13.29 7.15 -10.73
C LEU A 104 12.96 6.17 -11.85
N GLY A 105 11.77 5.57 -11.76
CA GLY A 105 11.12 4.78 -12.81
C GLY A 105 10.02 5.57 -13.51
#